data_AF-A0A3C0NYE3-F1
#
_entry.id   AF-A0A3C0NYE3-F1
#
_cell.length_a   1.000
_cell.length_b   1.000
_cell.length_c   1.000
_cell.angle_alpha   90.00
_cell.angle_beta   90.00
_cell.angle_gamma   90.00
#
_symmetry.space_group_name_H-M   'P 1'
#
loop_
_entity.id
_entity.type
_entity.pdbx_description
1 polymer ?
#
loop_
_entity_poly.entity_id
_entity_poly.type
_entity_poly.pdbx_seq_one_letter_code
_entity_poly.pdbx_strand_id
1 'polypeptide(L)' 'MEKTAGIKQNLTDAGCPEESAGLIRQLLESGRLEDGLHELRVFRCDLMEELHRNQRKVDCLDYLIRQTEKEIKSNRQERR' A
#
# COMPACT_ATOMS: atom_id res chain seq x y z
N MET A 1 -3.66 -31.55 4.04
CA MET A 1 -4.44 -30.43 3.48
C MET A 1 -4.58 -29.34 4.53
N GLU A 2 -3.50 -28.61 4.83
CA GLU A 2 -3.46 -27.61 5.91
C GLU A 2 -2.92 -26.24 5.44
N LYS A 3 -2.37 -26.16 4.22
CA LYS A 3 -1.76 -24.93 3.67
C LYS A 3 -2.78 -23.87 3.24
N THR A 4 -4.02 -24.24 2.97
CA THR A 4 -4.98 -23.37 2.28
C THR A 4 -5.63 -22.33 3.18
N ALA A 5 -5.83 -22.67 4.47
CA ALA A 5 -6.41 -21.74 5.44
C ALA A 5 -5.51 -20.52 5.69
N GLY A 6 -4.18 -20.73 5.71
CA GLY A 6 -3.22 -19.64 5.87
C GLY A 6 -3.15 -18.70 4.67
N ILE A 7 -3.37 -19.20 3.45
CA ILE A 7 -3.28 -18.37 2.23
C ILE A 7 -4.38 -17.29 2.23
N LYS A 8 -5.62 -17.66 2.56
CA LYS A 8 -6.73 -16.70 2.58
C LYS A 8 -6.50 -15.61 3.65
N GLN A 9 -6.10 -16.01 4.85
CA GLN A 9 -5.84 -15.06 5.93
C GLN A 9 -4.67 -14.12 5.58
N ASN A 10 -3.58 -14.65 5.04
CA ASN A 10 -2.43 -13.84 4.62
C ASN A 10 -2.80 -12.82 3.53
N LEU A 11 -3.68 -13.20 2.58
CA LEU A 11 -4.18 -12.29 1.56
C LEU A 11 -5.06 -11.20 2.16
N THR A 12 -5.96 -11.57 3.09
CA THR A 12 -6.79 -10.59 3.82
C THR A 12 -5.93 -9.63 4.64
N ASP A 13 -4.95 -10.13 5.40
CA ASP A 13 -4.06 -9.31 6.23
C ASP A 13 -3.18 -8.37 5.40
N ALA A 14 -2.83 -8.77 4.18
CA ALA A 14 -2.11 -7.94 3.22
C ALA A 14 -3.01 -6.90 2.52
N GLY A 15 -4.32 -6.88 2.81
CA GLY A 15 -5.27 -5.97 2.18
C GLY A 15 -5.61 -6.35 0.74
N CYS A 16 -5.46 -7.63 0.37
CA CYS A 16 -5.77 -8.10 -0.98
C CYS A 16 -7.29 -8.02 -1.24
N PRO A 17 -7.74 -7.37 -2.34
CA PRO A 17 -9.14 -7.34 -2.72
C PRO A 17 -9.70 -8.75 -2.86
N GLU A 18 -10.97 -8.96 -2.47
CA GLU A 18 -11.59 -10.29 -2.48
C GLU A 18 -11.58 -10.96 -3.86
N GLU A 19 -11.69 -10.18 -4.94
CA GLU A 19 -11.62 -10.65 -6.32
C GLU A 19 -10.24 -11.25 -6.64
N SER A 20 -9.16 -10.49 -6.39
CA SER A 20 -7.78 -10.92 -6.61
C SER A 20 -7.40 -12.07 -5.66
N ALA A 21 -7.85 -12.02 -4.40
CA ALA A 21 -7.61 -13.07 -3.42
C ALA A 21 -8.27 -14.39 -3.83
N GLY A 22 -9.46 -14.34 -4.43
CA GLY A 22 -10.15 -15.50 -4.98
C GLY A 22 -9.36 -16.17 -6.10
N LEU A 23 -8.86 -15.39 -7.06
CA LEU A 23 -8.04 -15.88 -8.17
C LEU A 23 -6.73 -16.51 -7.68
N ILE A 24 -5.97 -15.80 -6.83
CA ILE A 24 -4.71 -16.30 -6.27
C ILE A 24 -4.94 -17.62 -5.53
N ARG A 25 -5.99 -17.69 -4.71
CA ARG A 25 -6.34 -18.91 -3.99
C ARG A 25 -6.63 -20.06 -4.94
N GLN A 26 -7.44 -19.83 -5.98
CA GLN A 26 -7.78 -20.87 -6.96
C GLN A 26 -6.55 -21.37 -7.73
N LEU A 27 -5.63 -20.48 -8.12
CA LEU A 27 -4.38 -20.87 -8.80
C LEU A 27 -3.51 -21.74 -7.89
N LEU A 28 -3.39 -21.39 -6.61
CA LEU A 28 -2.61 -22.16 -5.63
C LEU A 28 -3.28 -23.51 -5.30
N GLU A 29 -4.61 -23.55 -5.18
CA GLU A 29 -5.39 -24.77 -4.93
C GLU A 29 -5.36 -25.75 -6.12
N SER A 30 -5.32 -25.22 -7.35
CA SER A 30 -5.24 -26.02 -8.59
C SER A 30 -3.82 -26.49 -8.92
N GLY A 31 -2.82 -26.20 -8.08
CA GLY A 31 -1.43 -26.58 -8.29
C GLY A 31 -0.68 -25.72 -9.30
N ARG A 32 -1.30 -24.66 -9.82
CA ARG A 32 -0.70 -23.66 -10.71
C ARG A 32 0.13 -22.65 -9.91
N LEU A 33 1.19 -23.16 -9.26
CA LEU A 33 1.98 -22.40 -8.30
C LEU A 33 2.72 -21.21 -8.94
N GLU A 34 3.20 -21.35 -10.18
CA GLU A 34 3.88 -20.27 -10.90
C GLU A 34 2.94 -19.10 -11.19
N ASP A 35 1.73 -19.41 -11.66
CA ASP A 35 0.70 -18.39 -11.91
C ASP A 35 0.25 -17.72 -10.60
N GLY A 36 0.02 -18.50 -9.55
CA GLY A 36 -0.30 -17.94 -8.23
C GLY A 36 0.82 -17.05 -7.68
N LEU A 37 2.08 -17.42 -7.90
CA LEU A 37 3.24 -16.60 -7.52
C LEU A 37 3.34 -15.32 -8.37
N HIS A 38 3.00 -15.40 -9.66
CA HIS A 38 2.93 -14.23 -10.54
C HIS A 38 1.92 -13.22 -10.01
N GLU A 39 0.69 -13.66 -9.73
CA GLU A 39 -0.38 -12.80 -9.20
C GLU A 39 0.00 -12.17 -7.84
N LEU A 40 0.66 -12.92 -6.95
CA LEU A 40 1.20 -12.37 -5.70
C LEU A 40 2.22 -11.26 -5.93
N ARG A 41 3.07 -11.38 -6.96
CA ARG A 41 4.06 -10.33 -7.29
C ARG A 41 3.40 -9.10 -7.88
N VAL A 42 2.37 -9.27 -8.71
CA VAL A 42 1.57 -8.17 -9.25
C VAL A 42 0.93 -7.40 -8.10
N PHE A 43 0.23 -8.09 -7.21
CA PHE A 43 -0.41 -7.46 -6.04
C PHE A 43 0.59 -6.69 -5.17
N ARG A 44 1.78 -7.26 -4.93
CA ARG A 44 2.85 -6.56 -4.21
C ARG A 44 3.30 -5.27 -4.94
N CYS A 45 3.40 -5.29 -6.26
CA CYS A 45 3.73 -4.10 -7.04
C CYS A 45 2.66 -3.01 -6.88
N ASP A 46 1.37 -3.38 -6.93
CA ASP A 46 0.26 -2.44 -6.75
C ASP A 46 0.30 -1.76 -5.38
N LEU A 47 0.57 -2.54 -4.32
CA LEU A 47 0.76 -2.00 -2.96
C LEU A 47 1.93 -1.03 -2.89
N MET A 48 3.06 -1.35 -3.54
CA MET A 48 4.21 -0.45 -3.59
C MET A 48 3.89 0.84 -4.34
N GLU A 49 3.13 0.77 -5.44
CA GLU A 49 2.70 1.97 -6.15
C GLU A 49 1.76 2.82 -5.31
N GLU A 50 0.83 2.20 -4.57
CA GLU A 50 -0.04 2.91 -3.65
C GLU A 50 0.74 3.59 -2.53
N LEU A 51 1.69 2.87 -1.93
CA LEU A 51 2.60 3.43 -0.93
C LEU A 51 3.35 4.65 -1.48
N HIS A 52 3.93 4.54 -2.68
CA HIS A 52 4.62 5.66 -3.31
C HIS A 52 3.68 6.83 -3.63
N ARG A 53 2.43 6.57 -4.04
CA ARG A 53 1.41 7.62 -4.25
C ARG A 53 1.10 8.35 -2.95
N ASN A 54 0.93 7.61 -1.86
CA ASN A 54 0.62 8.19 -0.56
C ASN A 54 1.82 8.95 0.01
N GLN A 55 3.05 8.43 -0.16
CA GLN A 55 4.27 9.14 0.22
C GLN A 55 4.36 10.52 -0.46
N ARG A 56 4.15 10.58 -1.78
CA ARG A 56 4.17 11.86 -2.52
C ARG A 56 3.13 12.87 -2.00
N LYS A 57 1.96 12.41 -1.57
CA LYS A 57 0.93 13.27 -0.97
C LYS A 57 1.40 13.81 0.37
N VAL A 58 1.98 12.96 1.22
CA VAL A 58 2.55 13.35 2.52
C VAL A 58 3.67 14.36 2.33
N ASP A 59 4.61 14.11 1.41
CA ASP A 59 5.72 15.03 1.13
C ASP A 59 5.22 16.43 0.72
N CYS A 60 4.16 16.49 -0.08
CA CYS A 60 3.52 17.74 -0.47
C CYS A 60 2.90 18.48 0.73
N LEU A 61 2.21 17.75 1.61
CA LEU A 61 1.62 18.31 2.82
C LEU A 61 2.70 18.81 3.78
N ASP A 62 3.78 18.06 3.97
CA ASP A 62 4.91 18.44 4.83
C ASP A 62 5.57 19.73 4.32
N TYR A 63 5.73 19.87 3.00
CA TYR A 63 6.21 21.10 2.39
C TYR A 63 5.29 22.29 2.70
N LEU A 64 3.97 22.12 2.51
CA LEU A 64 2.98 23.18 2.78
C LEU A 64 2.94 23.57 4.26
N ILE A 65 3.00 22.59 5.17
CA ILE A 65 3.06 22.82 6.61
C ILE A 65 4.31 23.65 6.93
N ARG A 66 5.48 23.24 6.44
CA ARG A 66 6.74 23.94 6.70
C ARG A 66 6.71 25.39 6.19
N GLN A 67 6.12 25.65 5.03
CA GLN A 67 6.01 27.02 4.52
C GLN A 67 5.06 27.87 5.37
N THR A 68 3.91 27.32 5.73
CA THR A 68 2.94 27.99 6.60
C THR A 68 3.58 28.34 7.95
N GLU A 69 4.33 27.41 8.55
CA GLU A 69 5.06 27.66 9.79
C GLU A 69 6.10 28.78 9.66
N LYS A 70 6.78 28.86 8.52
CA LYS A 70 7.78 29.90 8.25
C LYS A 70 7.12 31.27 8.15
N GLU A 71 5.99 31.39 7.46
CA GLU A 71 5.22 32.63 7.34
C GLU A 71 4.71 33.10 8.72
N ILE A 72 4.17 32.19 9.53
CA ILE A 72 3.75 32.51 10.90
C ILE A 72 4.92 33.08 11.72
N LYS A 73 6.12 32.51 11.57
CA LYS A 73 7.32 32.99 12.28
C LYS A 73 7.77 34.37 11.80
N SER A 74 7.80 34.63 10.48
CA SER A 74 8.15 35.96 9.92
C SER A 74 7.18 37.04 10.40
N ASN A 75 5.88 36.77 10.29
CA ASN A 75 4.82 37.71 10.70
C ASN A 75 4.87 38.05 12.20
N ARG A 76 5.35 37.13 13.05
CA ARG A 76 5.54 37.38 14.48
C ARG A 76 6.80 38.20 14.78
N GLN A 77 7.83 38.12 13.93
CA GLN A 77 9.05 38.91 14.07
C GLN A 77 8.84 40.35 13.60
N GLU A 78 8.10 40.57 12.50
CA GLU A 78 7.78 41.90 11.97
C GLU A 78 6.85 42.73 12.87
N ARG A 79 6.07 42.07 13.74
CA ARG A 79 5.15 42.71 14.70
C ARG A 79 5.77 43.01 16.08
N ARG A 80 7.05 42.69 16.28
CA ARG A 80 7.79 42.94 17.52
C ARG A 80 8.74 44.11 17.34
#